data_AF-A0AAW1RI59-F1
#
_entry.id   AF-A0AAW1RI59-F1
#
_cell.length_a   1.000
_cell.length_b   1.000
_cell.length_c   1.000
_cell.angle_alpha   90.00
_cell.angle_beta   90.00
_cell.angle_gamma   90.00
#
_symmetry.space_group_name_H-M   'P 1'
#
loop_
_entity.id
_entity.type
_entity.pdbx_description
1 polymer ?
#
loop_
_entity_poly.entity_id
_entity_poly.type
_entity_poly.pdbx_seq_one_letter_code
_entity_poly.pdbx_strand_id
1 'polypeptide(L)'
;MAVRLSKATFLAQRILRPRDALPVRGGAFNPVPLGKPVSEPLPEQDELLWDDGSATPEYCLDQFPLVSKWQALGFMSAGLGFFAFLIGVVRLSNPAEKAPFVRKELPPQVEQILHTAISKT
;
A
#
# COMPACT_ATOMS: atom_id res chain seq x y z
N MET A 1 -8.37 -65.80 10.87
CA MET A 1 -9.51 -65.04 10.30
C MET A 1 -9.52 -63.59 10.82
N ALA A 2 -8.39 -62.86 10.73
CA ALA A 2 -8.24 -61.53 11.38
C ALA A 2 -7.81 -60.39 10.42
N VAL A 3 -7.58 -60.70 9.14
CA VAL A 3 -7.01 -59.75 8.16
C VAL A 3 -8.10 -58.95 7.40
N ARG A 4 -9.39 -59.23 7.64
CA ARG A 4 -10.50 -58.59 6.91
C ARG A 4 -11.14 -57.38 7.61
N LEU A 5 -10.88 -57.16 8.91
CA LEU A 5 -11.46 -56.04 9.66
C LEU A 5 -10.66 -54.73 9.49
N SER A 6 -9.32 -54.78 9.42
CA SER A 6 -8.48 -53.57 9.35
C SER A 6 -8.67 -52.75 8.07
N LYS A 7 -8.94 -53.42 6.94
CA LYS A 7 -9.21 -52.75 5.66
C LYS A 7 -10.56 -52.03 5.65
N ALA A 8 -11.56 -52.56 6.35
CA ALA A 8 -12.87 -51.93 6.47
C ALA A 8 -12.82 -50.68 7.34
N THR A 9 -12.05 -50.70 8.44
CA THR A 9 -11.84 -49.52 9.29
C THR A 9 -11.07 -48.42 8.57
N PHE A 10 -10.06 -48.76 7.76
CA PHE A 10 -9.31 -47.80 6.97
C PHE A 10 -10.17 -47.13 5.88
N LEU A 11 -11.05 -47.89 5.22
CA LEU A 11 -11.97 -47.32 4.24
C LEU A 11 -13.02 -46.42 4.90
N ALA A 12 -13.56 -46.84 6.06
CA ALA A 12 -14.55 -46.07 6.80
C ALA A 12 -13.97 -44.73 7.30
N GLN A 13 -12.72 -44.71 7.77
CA GLN A 13 -12.03 -43.48 8.20
C GLN A 13 -11.77 -42.50 7.04
N ARG A 14 -11.70 -42.98 5.79
CA ARG A 14 -11.48 -42.14 4.61
C ARG A 14 -12.78 -41.60 4.01
N ILE A 15 -13.88 -42.33 4.19
CA ILE A 15 -15.22 -41.94 3.71
C ILE A 15 -15.94 -41.04 4.73
N LEU A 16 -15.70 -41.26 6.03
CA LEU A 16 -16.34 -40.51 7.12
C LEU A 16 -15.51 -39.32 7.63
N ARG A 17 -14.39 -38.95 6.98
CA ARG A 17 -13.83 -37.61 7.22
C ARG A 17 -14.84 -36.62 6.66
N PRO A 18 -15.57 -35.86 7.50
CA PRO A 18 -16.28 -34.72 6.95
C PRO A 18 -15.23 -33.87 6.25
N ARG A 19 -15.42 -33.63 4.95
CA ARG A 19 -14.89 -32.42 4.36
C ARG A 19 -15.63 -31.31 5.10
N ASP A 20 -15.08 -30.89 6.23
CA ASP A 20 -15.56 -29.71 6.94
C ASP A 20 -15.27 -28.51 6.03
N ALA A 21 -16.20 -28.31 5.10
CA ALA A 21 -16.47 -27.06 4.46
C ALA A 21 -17.06 -26.14 5.53
N LEU A 22 -16.20 -25.61 6.39
CA LEU A 22 -16.50 -24.43 7.18
C LEU A 22 -15.43 -23.40 6.83
N PRO A 23 -15.75 -22.37 6.01
CA PRO A 23 -14.91 -21.20 5.95
C PRO A 23 -14.94 -20.56 7.34
N VAL A 24 -13.87 -20.74 8.11
CA VAL A 24 -13.63 -19.97 9.33
C VAL A 24 -13.48 -18.52 8.87
N ARG A 25 -14.55 -17.74 9.00
CA ARG A 25 -14.51 -16.32 8.71
C ARG A 25 -13.55 -15.65 9.68
N GLY A 26 -12.66 -14.82 9.15
CA GLY A 26 -11.65 -14.09 9.88
C GLY A 26 -12.22 -13.25 11.03
N GLY A 27 -11.39 -13.07 12.07
CA GLY A 27 -11.56 -12.02 13.06
C GLY A 27 -11.66 -12.44 14.53
N ALA A 28 -11.67 -13.72 14.89
CA ALA A 28 -11.80 -14.12 16.30
C ALA A 28 -10.96 -15.35 16.67
N PHE A 29 -9.70 -15.10 17.03
CA PHE A 29 -8.85 -15.91 17.94
C PHE A 29 -8.71 -17.43 17.70
N ASN A 30 -9.21 -17.95 16.58
CA ASN A 30 -9.05 -19.34 16.21
C ASN A 30 -7.68 -19.49 15.51
N PRO A 31 -6.91 -20.54 15.85
CA PRO A 31 -5.65 -20.81 15.16
C PRO A 31 -5.96 -21.06 13.68
N VAL A 32 -5.51 -20.12 12.84
CA VAL A 32 -5.51 -20.29 11.38
C VAL A 32 -4.66 -21.54 11.10
N PRO A 33 -5.15 -22.49 10.29
CA PRO A 33 -4.32 -23.63 9.90
C PRO A 33 -3.06 -23.06 9.24
N LEU A 34 -1.88 -23.36 9.81
CA LEU A 34 -0.60 -22.92 9.27
C LEU A 34 -0.57 -23.26 7.77
N GLY A 35 -0.20 -22.25 7.00
CA GLY A 35 -0.14 -22.26 5.55
C GLY A 35 0.81 -23.32 5.01
N LYS A 36 0.76 -23.42 3.68
CA LYS A 36 1.45 -24.38 2.82
C LYS A 36 2.84 -24.77 3.37
N PRO A 37 3.21 -26.05 3.42
CA PRO A 37 4.54 -26.45 3.86
C PRO A 37 5.59 -25.76 2.99
N VAL A 38 6.60 -25.15 3.63
CA VAL A 38 7.71 -24.44 2.98
C VAL A 38 8.41 -25.42 2.04
N SER A 39 8.09 -25.33 0.74
CA SER A 39 8.63 -26.21 -0.30
C SER A 39 9.87 -25.63 -0.97
N GLU A 40 10.10 -24.33 -0.81
CA GLU A 40 11.16 -23.56 -1.45
C GLU A 40 11.75 -22.59 -0.41
N PRO A 41 13.06 -22.25 -0.46
CA PRO A 41 13.62 -21.19 0.36
C PRO A 41 12.86 -19.87 0.17
N LEU A 42 12.65 -19.14 1.26
CA LEU A 42 12.01 -17.84 1.23
C LEU A 42 12.82 -16.88 0.33
N PRO A 43 12.16 -16.10 -0.54
CA PRO A 43 12.83 -15.04 -1.28
C PRO A 43 13.37 -13.98 -0.32
N GLU A 44 14.46 -13.30 -0.67
CA GLU A 44 15.03 -12.25 0.21
C GLU A 44 14.06 -11.09 0.46
N GLN A 45 13.06 -10.90 -0.43
CA GLN A 45 12.04 -9.86 -0.31
C GLN A 45 10.77 -10.35 0.41
N ASP A 46 10.78 -11.54 1.02
CA ASP A 46 9.62 -12.08 1.73
C ASP A 46 9.21 -11.19 2.91
N GLU A 47 10.17 -10.48 3.52
CA GLU A 47 9.90 -9.48 4.56
C GLU A 47 9.08 -8.26 4.08
N LEU A 48 9.09 -8.00 2.76
CA LEU A 48 8.32 -6.93 2.13
C LEU A 48 6.94 -7.39 1.68
N LEU A 49 6.70 -8.71 1.69
CA LEU A 49 5.42 -9.31 1.38
C LEU A 49 4.70 -9.59 2.69
N TRP A 50 3.50 -9.03 2.85
CA TRP A 50 2.65 -9.43 3.95
C TRP A 50 1.98 -10.76 3.57
N ASP A 51 2.41 -11.86 4.18
CA ASP A 51 1.71 -13.15 4.17
C ASP A 51 1.25 -13.47 5.60
N ASP A 52 -0.06 -13.70 5.79
CA ASP A 52 -0.64 -14.08 7.08
C ASP A 52 -0.48 -15.59 7.38
N GLY A 53 0.09 -16.33 6.41
CA GLY A 53 0.29 -17.77 6.48
C GLY A 53 -1.02 -18.55 6.39
N SER A 54 -2.10 -17.97 5.84
CA SER A 54 -3.33 -18.71 5.61
C SER A 54 -3.22 -19.64 4.40
N ALA A 55 -3.91 -20.79 4.46
CA ALA A 55 -3.95 -21.72 3.33
C ALA A 55 -4.89 -21.26 2.19
N THR A 56 -5.61 -20.15 2.40
CA THR A 56 -6.59 -19.60 1.46
C THR A 56 -5.99 -18.43 0.72
N PRO A 57 -5.97 -18.43 -0.63
CA PRO A 57 -5.42 -17.29 -1.37
C PRO A 57 -6.26 -16.03 -1.10
N GLU A 58 -5.60 -14.99 -0.62
CA GLU A 58 -6.18 -13.69 -0.34
C GLU A 58 -6.22 -12.90 -1.64
N TYR A 59 -7.28 -13.08 -2.43
CA TYR A 59 -7.36 -12.55 -3.80
C TYR A 59 -7.03 -11.04 -3.91
N CYS A 60 -7.36 -10.25 -2.89
CA CYS A 60 -7.06 -8.81 -2.87
C CYS A 60 -5.58 -8.48 -2.61
N LEU A 61 -4.84 -9.37 -1.96
CA LEU A 61 -3.44 -9.18 -1.55
C LEU A 61 -2.46 -10.01 -2.40
N ASP A 62 -2.86 -11.21 -2.80
CA ASP A 62 -2.06 -12.14 -3.62
C ASP A 62 -2.13 -11.83 -5.12
N GLN A 63 -3.22 -11.20 -5.57
CA GLN A 63 -3.43 -10.84 -6.97
C GLN A 63 -3.42 -9.32 -7.16
N PHE A 64 -2.32 -8.67 -6.77
CA PHE A 64 -2.12 -7.29 -7.19
C PHE A 64 -1.58 -7.24 -8.63
N PRO A 65 -2.28 -6.59 -9.58
CA PRO A 65 -1.69 -6.18 -10.84
C PRO A 65 -0.70 -5.02 -10.58
N LEU A 66 0.44 -5.35 -9.98
CA LEU A 66 1.49 -4.39 -9.66
C LEU A 66 2.03 -3.81 -10.98
N VAL A 67 2.02 -2.50 -11.07
CA VAL A 67 2.76 -1.78 -12.12
C VAL A 67 4.25 -2.02 -11.92
N SER A 68 4.97 -2.31 -13.00
CA SER A 68 6.42 -2.54 -12.92
C SER A 68 7.15 -1.32 -12.34
N LYS A 69 8.32 -1.52 -11.71
CA LYS A 69 9.08 -0.43 -11.05
C LYS A 69 9.30 0.76 -11.99
N TRP A 70 9.61 0.48 -13.26
CA TRP A 70 9.83 1.51 -14.28
C TRP A 70 8.55 2.20 -14.71
N GLN A 71 7.44 1.47 -14.78
CA GLN A 71 6.13 2.05 -15.08
C GLN A 71 5.64 2.95 -13.94
N ALA A 72 5.83 2.54 -12.69
CA ALA A 72 5.54 3.37 -11.52
C ALA A 72 6.37 4.66 -11.53
N LEU A 73 7.68 4.56 -11.83
CA LEU A 73 8.54 5.73 -12.00
C LEU A 73 8.08 6.63 -13.15
N GLY A 74 7.63 6.03 -14.26
CA GLY A 74 7.03 6.74 -15.40
C GLY A 74 5.82 7.57 -14.98
N PHE A 75 4.88 6.99 -14.23
CA PHE A 75 3.72 7.72 -13.73
C PHE A 75 4.09 8.84 -12.75
N MET A 76 5.04 8.59 -11.86
CA MET A 76 5.51 9.61 -10.91
C MET A 76 6.17 10.80 -11.64
N SER A 77 7.07 10.50 -12.58
CA SER A 77 7.77 11.53 -13.35
C SER A 77 6.82 12.31 -14.27
N ALA A 78 5.84 11.65 -14.88
CA ALA A 78 4.80 12.30 -15.67
C ALA A 78 3.94 13.25 -14.81
N GLY A 79 3.50 12.80 -13.63
CA GLY A 79 2.72 13.63 -12.71
C GLY A 79 3.48 14.87 -12.26
N LEU A 80 4.72 14.70 -11.81
CA LEU A 80 5.57 15.81 -11.38
C LEU A 80 5.93 16.74 -12.54
N GLY A 81 6.23 16.19 -13.72
CA GLY A 81 6.52 16.97 -14.92
C GLY A 81 5.33 17.83 -15.37
N PHE A 82 4.12 17.31 -15.26
CA PHE A 82 2.90 18.07 -15.57
C PHE A 82 2.73 19.29 -14.64
N PHE A 83 2.92 19.13 -13.33
CA PHE A 83 2.86 20.27 -12.40
C PHE A 83 3.98 21.29 -12.63
N ALA A 84 5.20 20.83 -12.88
CA ALA A 84 6.32 21.71 -13.21
C ALA A 84 6.05 22.52 -14.48
N PHE A 85 5.48 21.87 -15.50
CA PHE A 85 5.05 22.53 -16.73
C PHE A 85 3.99 23.61 -16.47
N LEU A 86 2.94 23.30 -15.70
CA LEU A 86 1.90 24.28 -15.33
C LEU A 86 2.50 25.48 -14.60
N ILE A 87 3.41 25.26 -13.64
CA ILE A 87 4.11 26.35 -12.95
C ILE A 87 4.90 27.21 -13.95
N GLY A 88 5.58 26.59 -14.92
CA GLY A 88 6.29 27.29 -15.98
C GLY A 88 5.37 28.19 -16.80
N VAL A 89 4.24 27.65 -17.27
CA VAL A 89 3.22 28.41 -18.02
C VAL A 89 2.67 29.58 -17.21
N VAL A 90 2.35 29.35 -15.94
CA VAL A 90 1.85 30.41 -15.05
C VAL A 90 2.90 31.51 -14.87
N ARG A 91 4.18 31.16 -14.69
CA ARG A 91 5.25 32.15 -14.55
C ARG A 91 5.41 33.02 -15.81
N LEU A 92 5.33 32.43 -17.00
CA LEU A 92 5.40 33.18 -18.25
C LEU A 92 4.20 34.13 -18.45
N SER A 93 3.06 33.85 -17.79
CA SER A 93 1.86 34.68 -17.87
C SER A 93 1.91 35.93 -16.96
N ASN A 94 2.99 36.18 -16.20
CA ASN A 94 3.11 37.30 -15.25
C ASN A 94 1.82 37.61 -14.45
N PRO A 95 1.30 36.65 -13.66
CA PRO A 95 0.03 36.83 -12.94
C PRO A 95 0.06 38.01 -11.96
N ALA A 96 1.24 38.39 -11.47
CA ALA A 96 1.42 39.54 -10.58
C ALA A 96 1.07 40.88 -11.25
N GLU A 97 1.22 40.99 -12.57
CA GLU A 97 0.88 42.19 -13.34
C GLU A 97 -0.61 42.25 -13.68
N LYS A 98 -1.30 41.10 -13.63
CA LYS A 98 -2.74 40.97 -13.89
C LYS A 98 -3.61 41.19 -12.65
N ALA A 99 -3.00 41.44 -11.49
CA ALA A 99 -3.73 41.72 -10.26
C ALA A 99 -4.42 43.10 -10.36
N PRO A 100 -5.75 43.20 -10.15
CA PRO A 100 -6.48 44.47 -10.25
C PRO A 100 -6.26 45.38 -9.04
N PHE A 101 -5.40 44.99 -8.09
CA PHE A 101 -5.15 45.70 -6.84
C PHE A 101 -3.67 46.08 -6.73
N VAL A 102 -3.43 47.31 -6.26
CA VAL A 102 -2.10 47.81 -5.94
C VAL A 102 -1.64 47.18 -4.63
N ARG A 103 -0.34 46.82 -4.55
CA ARG A 103 0.24 46.34 -3.30
C ARG A 103 0.14 47.43 -2.24
N LYS A 104 -0.19 47.03 -1.01
CA LYS A 104 -0.24 47.98 0.10
C LYS A 104 1.18 48.45 0.41
N GLU A 105 1.45 49.72 0.14
CA GLU A 105 2.62 50.41 0.65
C GLU A 105 2.45 50.57 2.17
N LEU A 106 3.45 50.13 2.94
CA LEU A 106 3.47 50.35 4.38
C LEU A 106 3.96 51.78 4.63
N PRO A 107 3.39 52.50 5.60
CA PRO A 107 3.94 53.78 5.99
C PRO A 107 5.37 53.61 6.53
N PRO A 108 6.28 54.56 6.27
CA PRO A 108 7.72 54.41 6.52
C PRO A 108 8.04 54.14 8.00
N GLN A 109 7.17 54.57 8.93
CA GLN A 109 7.36 54.32 10.36
C GLN A 109 7.22 52.83 10.70
N VAL A 110 6.33 52.11 10.03
CA VAL A 110 6.07 50.69 10.29
C VAL A 110 7.18 49.82 9.69
N GLU A 111 7.72 50.21 8.54
CA GLU A 111 8.85 49.54 7.89
C GLU A 111 10.11 49.60 8.77
N GLN A 112 10.42 50.77 9.34
CA GLN A 112 11.52 50.96 10.27
C GLN A 112 11.39 50.08 11.53
N ILE A 113 10.17 49.95 12.07
CA ILE A 113 9.89 49.09 13.23
C ILE A 113 10.12 47.62 12.89
N LEU A 114 9.66 47.16 11.73
CA LEU A 114 9.83 45.76 11.30
C LEU A 114 11.30 45.41 11.04
N HIS A 115 12.06 46.27 10.37
CA HIS A 115 13.50 46.04 10.16
C HIS A 115 14.28 46.02 11.48
N THR A 116 13.91 46.87 12.43
CA THR A 116 14.52 46.90 13.77
C THR A 116 14.15 45.66 14.59
N ALA A 117 12.93 45.15 14.45
CA ALA A 117 12.45 43.94 15.13
C ALA A 117 13.11 42.66 14.57
N ILE A 118 13.22 42.56 13.24
CA ILE A 118 13.85 41.39 12.58
C ILE A 118 15.35 41.35 12.85
N SER A 119 16.04 42.50 12.86
CA SER A 119 17.48 42.56 13.14
C SER A 119 17.87 42.21 14.58
N LYS A 120 16.92 42.20 15.53
CA LYS A 120 17.15 41.88 16.94
C LYS A 120 16.89 40.41 17.29
N THR A 121 16.40 39.63 16.33
CA THR A 121 16.15 38.18 16.49
C THR A 121 17.32 37.41 15.90
#